data_AF-A0AAD0LAJ7-F1
#
_entry.id   AF-A0AAD0LAJ7-F1
#
_cell.length_a   1.000
_cell.length_b   1.000
_cell.length_c   1.000
_cell.angle_alpha   90.00
_cell.angle_beta   90.00
_cell.angle_gamma   90.00
#
_symmetry.space_group_name_H-M   'P 1'
#
loop_
_entity.id
_entity.type
_entity.pdbx_description
1 polymer ?
#
loop_
_entity_poly.entity_id
_entity_poly.type
_entity_poly.pdbx_seq_one_letter_code
_entity_poly.pdbx_strand_id
1 'polypeptide(L)'
;MPTENRSNDADGWIACDDGLHLIQMNKNLSHYGWVFRKINGGLPYSVREATAHEMAHALARQHLRIGVAQIAGKAPADPGEVERLRTMFDKTDAVLRAVTDERDTLRAKLADLRGMLRMAWGSDDVSAEDCRRIDAALSASAEPQVKS
;
A
#
# COMPACT_ATOMS: atom_id res chain seq x y z
N MET A 1 -30.87 -14.54 -9.58
CA MET A 1 -30.29 -13.18 -9.56
C MET A 1 -30.62 -12.58 -8.20
N PRO A 2 -29.66 -12.38 -7.28
CA PRO A 2 -29.95 -11.68 -6.04
C PRO A 2 -30.27 -10.23 -6.38
N THR A 3 -31.50 -9.80 -6.09
CA THR A 3 -31.95 -8.41 -6.28
C THR A 3 -31.08 -7.49 -5.44
N GLU A 4 -30.30 -6.67 -6.13
CA GLU A 4 -29.54 -5.57 -5.55
C GLU A 4 -30.43 -4.80 -4.58
N ASN A 5 -29.90 -4.67 -3.37
CA ASN A 5 -30.44 -3.89 -2.28
C ASN A 5 -30.34 -2.40 -2.70
N ARG A 6 -31.21 -1.98 -3.62
CA ARG A 6 -31.40 -0.59 -4.03
C ARG A 6 -31.94 0.15 -2.81
N SER A 7 -31.00 0.59 -1.98
CA SER A 7 -31.24 1.58 -0.94
C SER A 7 -31.95 2.73 -1.62
N ASN A 8 -33.19 3.02 -1.22
CA ASN A 8 -33.93 4.14 -1.75
C ASN A 8 -33.14 5.40 -1.39
N ASP A 9 -32.50 5.97 -2.41
CA ASP A 9 -31.36 6.87 -2.34
C ASP A 9 -31.74 8.34 -2.07
N ALA A 10 -32.61 8.58 -1.09
CA ALA A 10 -33.01 9.93 -0.69
C ALA A 10 -32.65 10.20 0.79
N ASP A 11 -32.07 11.37 1.05
CA ASP A 11 -32.18 12.09 2.33
C ASP A 11 -31.40 11.58 3.54
N GLY A 12 -30.10 11.29 3.36
CA GLY A 12 -29.18 11.16 4.48
C GLY A 12 -29.28 9.84 5.25
N TRP A 13 -29.91 8.82 4.70
CA TRP A 13 -30.00 7.49 5.31
C TRP A 13 -28.90 6.56 4.77
N ILE A 14 -28.25 5.80 5.67
CA ILE A 14 -27.26 4.77 5.30
C ILE A 14 -27.69 3.40 5.82
N ALA A 15 -27.71 2.38 4.96
CA ALA A 15 -28.09 1.04 5.37
C ALA A 15 -27.03 0.36 6.26
N CYS A 16 -27.51 -0.37 7.27
CA CYS A 16 -26.71 -1.30 8.07
C CYS A 16 -26.46 -2.61 7.30
N ASP A 17 -25.54 -3.42 7.81
CA ASP A 17 -25.07 -4.67 7.17
C ASP A 17 -26.15 -5.75 7.13
N ASP A 18 -27.06 -5.71 8.10
CA ASP A 18 -28.20 -6.61 8.17
C ASP A 18 -29.24 -6.37 7.07
N GLY A 19 -29.12 -5.27 6.32
CA GLY A 19 -30.07 -4.88 5.27
C GLY A 19 -31.45 -4.44 5.78
N LEU A 20 -31.73 -4.59 7.07
CA LEU A 20 -33.01 -4.32 7.73
C LEU A 20 -33.03 -2.96 8.42
N HIS A 21 -31.86 -2.43 8.79
CA HIS A 21 -31.76 -1.16 9.48
C HIS A 21 -31.11 -0.07 8.62
N LEU A 22 -31.39 1.17 9.01
CA LEU A 22 -30.87 2.40 8.44
C LEU A 22 -30.32 3.28 9.56
N ILE A 23 -29.32 4.09 9.26
CA ILE A 23 -28.79 5.11 10.15
C ILE A 23 -29.04 6.48 9.53
N GLN A 24 -29.60 7.40 10.30
CA GLN A 24 -29.81 8.78 9.89
C GLN A 24 -28.49 9.56 10.02
N MET A 25 -27.94 9.99 8.89
CA MET A 25 -26.65 10.70 8.76
C MET A 25 -26.80 12.18 8.41
N ASN A 26 -28.03 12.70 8.29
CA ASN A 26 -28.26 14.13 8.13
C ASN A 26 -28.17 14.85 9.49
N LYS A 27 -27.09 15.62 9.68
CA LYS A 27 -26.83 16.40 10.90
C LYS A 27 -27.88 17.47 11.21
N ASN A 28 -28.71 17.83 10.23
CA ASN A 28 -29.76 18.84 10.39
C ASN A 28 -31.09 18.25 10.89
N LEU A 29 -31.18 16.94 11.09
CA LEU A 29 -32.39 16.26 11.56
C LEU A 29 -32.24 15.82 13.02
N SER A 30 -33.35 15.86 13.77
CA SER A 30 -33.42 15.59 15.22
C SER A 30 -33.05 14.16 15.65
N HIS A 31 -32.72 13.29 14.70
CA HIS A 31 -32.36 11.89 14.93
C HIS A 31 -31.06 11.52 14.23
N TYR A 32 -30.16 12.48 14.02
CA TYR A 32 -28.80 12.19 13.55
C TYR A 32 -28.13 11.15 14.46
N GLY A 33 -27.59 10.10 13.85
CA GLY A 33 -26.93 9.00 14.54
C GLY A 33 -27.89 7.98 15.17
N TRP A 34 -29.17 7.98 14.80
CA TRP A 34 -30.11 6.95 15.24
C TRP A 34 -30.28 5.83 14.22
N VAL A 35 -30.49 4.62 14.73
CA VAL A 35 -30.84 3.41 13.98
C VAL A 35 -32.35 3.31 13.85
N PHE A 36 -32.80 3.11 12.62
CA PHE A 36 -34.20 2.96 12.24
C PHE A 36 -34.40 1.60 11.59
N ARG A 37 -35.53 0.97 11.87
CA ARG A 37 -35.91 -0.29 11.21
C ARG A 37 -36.68 0.01 9.93
N LYS A 38 -36.25 -0.59 8.81
CA LYS A 38 -36.97 -0.52 7.53
C LYS A 38 -38.32 -1.22 7.64
N ILE A 39 -39.33 -0.62 7.02
CA ILE A 39 -40.64 -1.22 6.78
C ILE A 39 -40.86 -1.22 5.27
N ASN A 40 -41.17 -2.38 4.69
CA ASN A 40 -41.50 -2.47 3.28
C ASN A 40 -42.79 -1.68 3.00
N GLY A 41 -42.67 -0.63 2.19
CA GLY A 41 -43.80 0.24 1.82
C GLY A 41 -44.28 1.21 2.92
N GLY A 42 -43.52 1.36 4.01
CA GLY A 42 -43.87 2.24 5.14
C GLY A 42 -42.72 3.14 5.59
N LEU A 43 -43.02 4.05 6.52
CA LEU A 43 -42.01 4.91 7.12
C LEU A 43 -41.17 4.14 8.15
N PRO A 44 -39.82 4.25 8.10
CA PRO A 44 -38.97 3.69 9.13
C PRO A 44 -39.28 4.30 10.50
N TYR A 45 -39.15 3.50 11.57
CA TYR A 45 -39.29 3.99 12.93
C TYR A 45 -37.98 3.87 13.70
N SER A 46 -37.77 4.81 14.61
CA SER A 46 -36.57 4.91 15.43
C SER A 46 -36.52 3.78 16.45
N VAL A 47 -35.38 3.11 16.57
CA VAL A 47 -35.20 1.98 17.49
C VAL A 47 -34.29 2.39 18.66
N ARG A 48 -33.13 2.96 18.34
CA ARG A 48 -32.09 3.32 19.32
C ARG A 48 -31.04 4.23 18.70
N GLU A 49 -30.20 4.82 19.55
CA GLU A 49 -28.96 5.43 19.10
C GLU A 49 -28.02 4.38 18.49
N ALA A 50 -27.30 4.79 17.44
CA ALA A 50 -26.26 3.99 16.82
C ALA A 50 -25.04 3.94 17.75
N THR A 51 -24.44 2.76 17.83
CA THR A 51 -23.15 2.62 18.50
C THR A 51 -22.06 3.37 17.74
N ALA A 52 -20.95 3.68 18.41
CA ALA A 52 -19.80 4.32 17.76
C ALA A 52 -19.28 3.51 16.55
N HIS A 53 -19.32 2.18 16.64
CA HIS A 53 -18.92 1.29 15.55
C HIS A 53 -19.85 1.41 14.34
N GLU A 54 -21.16 1.38 14.56
CA GLU A 54 -22.17 1.55 13.50
C GLU A 54 -22.06 2.92 12.82
N MET A 55 -21.81 3.98 13.61
CA MET A 55 -21.57 5.33 13.09
C MET A 55 -20.31 5.41 12.23
N ALA A 56 -19.20 4.82 12.68
CA ALA A 56 -17.96 4.79 11.91
C ALA A 56 -18.17 4.08 10.56
N HIS A 57 -18.93 2.98 10.58
CA HIS A 57 -19.25 2.24 9.37
C HIS A 57 -20.16 3.04 8.42
N ALA A 58 -21.18 3.69 8.96
CA ALA A 58 -22.08 4.55 8.19
C ALA A 58 -21.35 5.73 7.53
N LEU A 59 -20.41 6.36 8.24
CA LEU A 59 -19.55 7.43 7.71
C LEU A 59 -18.66 6.92 6.56
N ALA A 60 -18.02 5.76 6.74
CA ALA A 60 -17.18 5.17 5.69
C ALA A 60 -17.99 4.92 4.41
N ARG A 61 -19.20 4.39 4.54
CA ARG A 61 -20.13 4.18 3.40
C ARG A 61 -20.57 5.48 2.75
N GLN A 62 -20.87 6.51 3.55
CA GLN A 62 -21.22 7.82 3.02
C GLN A 62 -20.06 8.42 2.22
N HIS A 63 -18.83 8.33 2.72
CA HIS A 63 -17.64 8.78 1.99
C HIS A 63 -17.42 8.01 0.69
N LEU A 64 -17.56 6.67 0.70
CA LEU A 64 -17.48 5.87 -0.52
C LEU A 64 -18.57 6.25 -1.53
N ARG A 65 -19.80 6.46 -1.08
CA ARG A 65 -20.91 6.92 -1.94
C ARG A 65 -20.59 8.26 -2.60
N ILE A 66 -20.09 9.23 -1.82
CA ILE A 66 -19.70 10.54 -2.35
C ILE A 66 -18.57 10.38 -3.37
N GLY A 67 -17.55 9.57 -3.06
CA GLY A 67 -16.44 9.29 -3.98
C GLY A 67 -16.91 8.66 -5.29
N VAL A 68 -17.80 7.65 -5.24
CA VAL A 68 -18.38 7.01 -6.44
C VAL A 68 -19.20 8.01 -7.24
N ALA A 69 -20.02 8.84 -6.61
CA ALA A 69 -20.80 9.87 -7.31
C ALA A 69 -19.91 10.91 -7.99
N GLN A 70 -18.79 11.30 -7.35
CA GLN A 70 -17.80 12.20 -7.95
C GLN A 70 -17.08 11.56 -9.14
N ILE A 71 -16.81 10.25 -9.09
CA ILE A 71 -16.20 9.51 -10.21
C ILE A 71 -17.21 9.35 -11.35
N ALA A 72 -18.47 9.01 -11.04
CA ALA A 72 -19.54 8.86 -12.02
C ALA A 72 -19.93 10.18 -12.70
N GLY A 73 -19.76 11.31 -12.01
CA GLY A 73 -20.00 12.66 -12.56
C GLY A 73 -18.83 13.21 -13.38
N LYS A 74 -17.66 12.55 -13.37
CA LYS A 74 -16.57 12.89 -14.29
C LYS A 74 -16.87 12.25 -15.64
N ALA A 75 -16.67 13.01 -16.72
CA ALA A 75 -16.68 12.48 -18.07
C ALA A 75 -15.79 11.23 -18.14
N PRO A 76 -16.10 10.24 -19.00
CA PRO A 76 -15.23 9.08 -19.18
C PRO A 76 -13.80 9.59 -19.39
N ALA A 77 -12.86 9.06 -18.60
CA ALA A 77 -11.46 9.42 -18.73
C ALA A 77 -11.08 9.30 -20.20
N ASP A 78 -10.45 10.34 -20.76
CA ASP A 78 -10.00 10.35 -22.15
C ASP A 78 -9.28 9.02 -22.40
N PRO A 79 -9.74 8.15 -23.32
CA PRO A 79 -9.10 6.87 -23.58
C PRO A 79 -7.61 7.05 -23.89
N GLY A 80 -7.23 8.19 -24.48
CA GLY A 80 -5.82 8.56 -24.67
C GLY A 80 -5.06 8.82 -23.37
N GLU A 81 -5.69 9.41 -22.35
CA GLU A 81 -5.08 9.62 -21.03
C GLU A 81 -4.91 8.31 -20.28
N VAL A 82 -5.92 7.43 -20.33
CA VAL A 82 -5.83 6.09 -19.74
C VAL A 82 -4.69 5.29 -20.36
N GLU A 83 -4.54 5.34 -21.68
CA GLU A 83 -3.49 4.59 -22.38
C GLU A 83 -2.09 5.20 -22.14
N ARG A 84 -1.99 6.53 -22.04
CA ARG A 84 -0.75 7.21 -21.62
C ARG A 84 -0.34 6.78 -20.21
N LEU A 85 -1.29 6.77 -19.27
CA LEU A 85 -1.03 6.35 -17.89
C LEU A 85 -0.64 4.87 -17.79
N ARG A 86 -1.29 3.98 -18.55
CA ARG A 86 -0.89 2.57 -18.66
C ARG A 86 0.53 2.42 -19.18
N THR A 87 0.86 3.11 -20.27
CA THR A 87 2.21 3.09 -20.84
C THR A 87 3.26 3.61 -19.84
N MET A 88 2.94 4.66 -19.09
CA MET A 88 3.82 5.17 -18.03
C MET A 88 3.99 4.18 -16.89
N PHE A 89 2.91 3.51 -16.49
CA PHE A 89 2.94 2.48 -15.46
C PHE A 89 3.80 1.29 -15.87
N ASP A 90 3.60 0.77 -17.08
CA ASP A 90 4.38 -0.37 -17.62
C ASP A 90 5.87 -0.03 -17.72
N LYS A 91 6.21 1.19 -18.14
CA LYS A 91 7.61 1.66 -18.16
C LYS A 91 8.20 1.73 -16.76
N THR A 92 7.44 2.24 -15.80
CA THR A 92 7.90 2.36 -14.40
C THR A 92 8.11 0.97 -13.79
N ASP A 93 7.19 0.04 -14.03
CA ASP A 93 7.28 -1.33 -13.55
C ASP A 93 8.47 -2.07 -14.19
N ALA A 94 8.73 -1.87 -15.48
CA ALA A 94 9.92 -2.41 -16.14
C ALA A 94 11.23 -1.89 -15.53
N VAL A 95 11.30 -0.58 -15.22
CA VAL A 95 12.48 0.01 -14.55
C VAL A 95 12.64 -0.56 -13.14
N LEU A 96 11.55 -0.71 -12.38
CA LEU A 96 11.59 -1.27 -11.03
C LEU A 96 12.10 -2.72 -11.03
N ARG A 97 11.69 -3.54 -12.01
CA ARG A 97 12.20 -4.91 -12.18
C ARG A 97 13.70 -4.92 -12.49
N ALA A 98 14.15 -4.09 -13.43
CA ALA A 98 15.57 -4.00 -13.78
C ALA A 98 16.45 -3.59 -12.58
N VAL A 99 16.02 -2.59 -11.81
CA VAL A 99 16.73 -2.16 -10.58
C VAL A 99 16.73 -3.26 -9.52
N THR A 100 15.65 -4.04 -9.44
CA THR A 100 15.56 -5.18 -8.52
C THR A 100 16.55 -6.28 -8.90
N ASP A 101 16.65 -6.61 -10.18
CA ASP A 101 17.60 -7.62 -10.70
C ASP A 101 19.06 -7.18 -10.49
N GLU A 102 19.35 -5.90 -10.70
CA GLU A 102 20.69 -5.34 -10.45
C GLU A 102 21.05 -5.41 -8.96
N ARG A 103 20.13 -5.02 -8.08
CA ARG A 103 20.31 -5.12 -6.62
C ARG A 103 20.61 -6.56 -6.21
N ASP A 104 19.89 -7.53 -6.74
CA ASP A 104 20.05 -8.93 -6.37
C ASP A 104 21.37 -9.50 -6.91
N THR A 105 21.78 -9.09 -8.10
CA THR A 105 23.12 -9.37 -8.64
C THR A 105 24.23 -8.80 -7.77
N LEU A 106 24.10 -7.54 -7.31
CA LEU A 106 25.07 -6.91 -6.42
C LEU A 106 25.13 -7.61 -5.06
N ARG A 107 23.99 -8.05 -4.53
CA ARG A 107 23.94 -8.83 -3.28
C ARG A 107 24.64 -10.18 -3.41
N ALA A 108 24.44 -10.88 -4.53
CA ALA A 108 25.15 -12.13 -4.81
C ALA A 108 26.67 -11.90 -4.85
N LYS A 109 27.13 -10.90 -5.60
CA LYS A 109 28.56 -10.53 -5.65
C LYS A 109 29.14 -10.18 -4.28
N LEU A 110 28.38 -9.45 -3.46
CA LEU A 110 28.81 -9.12 -2.09
C LEU A 110 28.92 -10.37 -1.21
N ALA A 111 27.98 -11.30 -1.34
CA ALA A 111 28.02 -12.57 -0.61
C ALA A 111 29.23 -13.42 -1.04
N ASP A 112 29.51 -13.50 -2.34
CA ASP A 112 30.67 -14.22 -2.87
C ASP A 112 31.98 -13.62 -2.36
N LEU A 113 32.13 -12.29 -2.43
CA LEU A 113 33.32 -11.59 -1.92
C LEU A 113 33.49 -11.80 -0.42
N ARG A 114 32.41 -11.74 0.37
CA ARG A 114 32.45 -12.05 1.81
C ARG A 114 32.87 -13.49 2.07
N GLY A 115 32.38 -14.44 1.26
CA GLY A 115 32.82 -15.83 1.32
C GLY A 115 34.32 -15.97 1.06
N MET A 116 34.83 -15.31 0.03
CA MET A 116 36.27 -15.32 -0.29
C MET A 116 37.12 -14.70 0.84
N LEU A 117 36.68 -13.57 1.40
CA LEU A 117 37.34 -12.92 2.54
C LEU A 117 37.42 -13.85 3.75
N ARG A 118 36.31 -14.53 4.09
CA ARG A 118 36.28 -15.51 5.17
C ARG A 118 37.22 -16.68 4.92
N MET A 119 37.33 -17.18 3.69
CA MET A 119 38.25 -18.27 3.36
C MET A 119 39.73 -17.84 3.46
N ALA A 120 40.04 -16.59 3.12
CA ALA A 120 41.40 -16.06 3.17
C ALA A 120 41.86 -15.70 4.59
N TRP A 121 40.95 -15.17 5.44
CA TRP A 121 41.30 -14.60 6.74
C TRP A 121 40.62 -15.26 7.94
N GLY A 122 39.74 -16.25 7.73
CA GLY A 122 39.07 -17.00 8.80
C GLY A 122 38.00 -16.22 9.57
N SER A 123 37.74 -14.96 9.20
CA SER A 123 36.78 -14.05 9.84
C SER A 123 36.20 -13.07 8.81
N ASP A 124 35.01 -12.53 9.08
CA ASP A 124 34.42 -11.45 8.27
C ASP A 124 35.02 -10.06 8.62
N ASP A 125 35.77 -9.96 9.72
CA ASP A 125 36.37 -8.72 10.20
C ASP A 125 37.87 -8.69 9.84
N VAL A 126 38.25 -7.80 8.92
CA VAL A 126 39.65 -7.47 8.65
C VAL A 126 40.12 -6.57 9.80
N SER A 127 40.97 -7.10 10.68
CA SER A 127 41.47 -6.30 11.79
C SER A 127 42.46 -5.24 11.28
N ALA A 128 42.65 -4.16 12.04
CA ALA A 128 43.68 -3.17 11.74
C ALA A 128 45.08 -3.79 11.65
N GLU A 129 45.30 -4.93 12.32
CA GLU A 129 46.54 -5.69 12.24
C GLU A 129 46.69 -6.43 10.90
N ASP A 130 45.59 -6.94 10.33
CA ASP A 130 45.62 -7.59 9.02
C ASP A 130 45.91 -6.58 7.90
N CYS A 131 45.34 -5.37 7.98
CA CYS A 131 45.69 -4.27 7.07
C CYS A 131 47.19 -3.92 7.15
N ARG A 132 47.76 -3.82 8.36
CA ARG A 132 49.20 -3.57 8.55
C ARG A 132 50.07 -4.66 7.93
N ARG A 133 49.67 -5.93 8.07
CA ARG A 133 50.40 -7.06 7.48
C ARG A 133 50.35 -7.07 5.96
N ILE A 134 49.23 -6.68 5.37
CA ILE A 134 49.07 -6.53 3.91
C ILE A 134 49.94 -5.40 3.38
N ASP A 135 49.91 -4.22 4.02
CA ASP A 135 50.73 -3.08 3.62
C ASP A 135 52.23 -3.40 3.72
N ALA A 136 52.65 -4.12 4.76
CA ALA A 136 54.03 -4.58 4.93
C ALA A 136 54.43 -5.61 3.84
N ALA A 137 53.53 -6.54 3.49
CA ALA A 137 53.80 -7.53 2.44
C ALA A 137 53.86 -6.91 1.04
N LEU A 138 52.98 -5.96 0.73
CA LEU A 138 53.00 -5.20 -0.53
C LEU A 138 54.25 -4.32 -0.63
N SER A 139 54.69 -3.73 0.49
CA SER A 139 55.92 -2.94 0.55
C SER A 139 57.17 -3.81 0.37
N ALA A 140 57.23 -4.98 1.03
CA ALA A 140 58.33 -5.93 0.88
C ALA A 140 58.41 -6.54 -0.53
N SER A 141 57.26 -6.70 -1.21
CA SER A 141 57.21 -7.15 -2.61
C SER A 141 57.60 -6.05 -3.61
N ALA A 142 57.61 -4.78 -3.19
CA ALA A 142 57.99 -3.64 -4.03
C ALA A 142 59.51 -3.34 -3.98
N GLU A 143 60.27 -4.00 -3.11
CA GLU A 143 61.73 -3.91 -3.11
C GLU A 143 62.33 -4.78 -4.23
N PRO A 144 63.12 -4.20 -5.16
CA PRO A 144 63.73 -4.99 -6.24
C PRO A 144 64.75 -5.96 -5.63
N GLN A 145 64.61 -7.26 -5.94
CA GLN A 145 65.64 -8.24 -5.60
C GLN A 145 66.90 -7.97 -6.40
N VAL A 146 67.79 -7.13 -5.86
CA VAL A 146 69.14 -6.95 -6.39
C VAL A 146 69.93 -8.21 -6.04
N LYS A 147 70.07 -9.11 -7.01
CA LYS A 147 71.03 -10.22 -6.92
C LYS A 147 72.43 -9.62 -6.91
N SER A 148 73.15 -9.83 -5.81
CA SER A 148 74.60 -9.59 -5.72
C SER A 148 75.35 -10.90 -5.80
#